data_AF-A0A6P6UBG2-F1
#
_entry.id   AF-A0A6P6UBG2-F1
#
_cell.length_a   1.000
_cell.length_b   1.000
_cell.length_c   1.000
_cell.angle_alpha   90.00
_cell.angle_beta   90.00
_cell.angle_gamma   90.00
#
_symmetry.space_group_name_H-M   'P 1'
#
loop_
_entity.id
_entity.type
_entity.pdbx_description
1 polymer ?
#
loop_
_entity_poly.entity_id
_entity_poly.type
_entity_poly.pdbx_seq_one_letter_code
_entity_poly.pdbx_strand_id
1 'polypeptide(L)'
;MRDRDQSHLLHIGRLLQQYSVDAYVKLETSRLEFHRNRQNKLRTEAYQGLLDIIARGKTNASDVGKRIILPASFIGGPRDMRRRYMDAMTLVQRYGKSDISLTMTCNPSWPEIKNHLEEVDETQNRPDLITRVFRAKIEQLKENLFKKHLIGDVAAYTYVIEFQKRGLPHTHFLVILKKRSKMFSPEEYDKIVCAELPDKHQSSYLHALVIKHMIHGPCGAMNPSNPCMRQNKKCRNNYPKKFSKYTKHEKNSYPIYRRRDDGTRIYIREHELDNRWIVPYNPYILVKYDCHINVEICSAIEAVKYIYKYIYKGYDRVMYQLTAEQANKIVDEIKNFSLQDGCVLLKLCERFMLLISILSVHQSFHFICTLKTTNLCALMRINL
;
A
#
# COMPACT_ATOMS: atom_id res chain seq x y z
N MET A 1 16.54 -12.92 -13.95
CA MET A 1 16.42 -13.80 -12.77
C MET A 1 17.70 -14.61 -12.67
N ARG A 2 17.81 -15.65 -11.83
CA ARG A 2 18.98 -16.53 -11.91
C ARG A 2 18.67 -17.55 -12.99
N ASP A 3 19.39 -17.48 -14.11
CA ASP A 3 19.23 -18.46 -15.17
C ASP A 3 19.74 -19.82 -14.64
N ARG A 4 18.92 -20.88 -14.75
CA ARG A 4 19.16 -22.25 -14.21
C ARG A 4 18.87 -22.48 -12.73
N ASP A 5 17.97 -21.72 -12.11
CA ASP A 5 17.50 -22.03 -10.75
C ASP A 5 16.68 -23.35 -10.75
N GLN A 6 17.27 -24.45 -10.26
CA GLN A 6 16.65 -25.79 -10.18
C GLN A 6 15.98 -26.05 -8.82
N SER A 7 15.62 -25.00 -8.08
CA SER A 7 15.07 -25.17 -6.74
C SER A 7 13.67 -25.80 -6.78
N HIS A 8 13.59 -27.13 -6.62
CA HIS A 8 12.33 -27.87 -6.48
C HIS A 8 11.41 -27.28 -5.40
N LEU A 9 11.98 -26.71 -4.34
CA LEU A 9 11.23 -26.02 -3.28
C LEU A 9 10.35 -24.88 -3.81
N LEU A 10 10.72 -24.23 -4.92
CA LEU A 10 9.92 -23.13 -5.48
C LEU A 10 8.69 -23.63 -6.26
N HIS A 11 8.64 -24.91 -6.61
CA HIS A 11 7.64 -25.50 -7.50
C HIS A 11 6.65 -26.43 -6.76
N ILE A 12 6.79 -26.63 -5.44
CA ILE A 12 5.85 -27.42 -4.63
C ILE A 12 4.55 -26.66 -4.25
N GLY A 13 4.32 -25.51 -4.89
CA GLY A 13 3.10 -24.72 -4.81
C GLY A 13 2.64 -24.34 -3.39
N ARG A 14 1.48 -24.85 -2.96
CA ARG A 14 0.92 -24.53 -1.62
C ARG A 14 1.83 -24.98 -0.47
N LEU A 15 2.63 -26.03 -0.65
CA LEU A 15 3.57 -26.48 0.38
C LEU A 15 4.69 -25.47 0.61
N LEU A 16 5.16 -24.79 -0.44
CA LEU A 16 6.13 -23.70 -0.32
C LEU A 16 5.54 -22.53 0.48
N GLN A 17 4.28 -22.19 0.20
CA GLN A 17 3.59 -21.14 0.94
C GLN A 17 3.51 -21.51 2.42
N GLN A 18 3.07 -22.72 2.75
CA GLN A 18 2.98 -23.20 4.12
C GLN A 18 4.33 -23.19 4.82
N TYR A 19 5.37 -23.75 4.18
CA TYR A 19 6.74 -23.72 4.70
C TYR A 19 7.19 -22.30 5.03
N SER A 20 6.90 -21.33 4.15
CA SER A 20 7.31 -19.94 4.33
C SER A 20 6.56 -19.26 5.47
N VAL A 21 5.28 -19.56 5.65
CA VAL A 21 4.50 -19.06 6.79
C VAL A 21 5.00 -19.66 8.09
N ASP A 22 5.26 -20.96 8.14
CA ASP A 22 5.78 -21.63 9.33
C ASP A 22 7.16 -21.08 9.71
N ALA A 23 8.04 -20.88 8.74
CA ALA A 23 9.33 -20.24 8.94
C ALA A 23 9.19 -18.81 9.49
N TYR A 24 8.27 -18.02 8.92
CA TYR A 24 8.01 -16.66 9.38
C TYR A 24 7.50 -16.64 10.82
N VAL A 25 6.54 -17.50 11.17
CA VAL A 25 5.99 -17.59 12.52
C VAL A 25 7.07 -17.94 13.53
N LYS A 26 7.96 -18.89 13.20
CA LYS A 26 9.10 -19.24 14.07
C LYS A 26 10.04 -18.06 14.27
N LEU A 27 10.38 -17.33 13.20
CA LEU A 27 11.24 -16.15 13.26
C LEU A 27 10.60 -15.02 14.09
N GLU A 28 9.32 -14.71 13.86
CA GLU A 28 8.63 -13.67 14.62
C GLU A 28 8.48 -14.04 16.10
N THR A 29 8.13 -15.29 16.42
CA THR A 29 8.10 -15.78 17.80
C THR A 29 9.46 -15.58 18.47
N SER A 30 10.55 -15.96 17.79
CA SER A 30 11.90 -15.75 18.32
C SER A 30 12.24 -14.26 18.53
N ARG A 31 11.86 -13.39 17.59
CA ARG A 31 12.02 -11.92 17.74
C ARG A 31 11.24 -11.39 18.94
N LEU A 32 10.00 -11.85 19.14
CA LEU A 32 9.15 -11.46 20.26
C LEU A 32 9.72 -11.95 21.59
N GLU A 33 10.18 -13.20 21.66
CA GLU A 33 10.85 -13.76 22.83
C GLU A 33 12.11 -13.00 23.19
N PHE A 34 12.92 -12.64 22.19
CA PHE A 34 14.10 -11.80 22.39
C PHE A 34 13.75 -10.48 23.09
N HIS A 35 12.71 -9.78 22.64
CA HIS A 35 12.26 -8.55 23.27
C HIS A 35 11.64 -8.78 24.65
N ARG A 36 10.91 -9.88 24.85
CA ARG A 36 10.32 -10.27 26.14
C ARG A 36 11.39 -10.52 27.20
N ASN A 37 12.43 -11.28 26.85
CA ASN A 37 13.49 -11.67 27.77
C ASN A 37 14.45 -10.50 28.09
N ARG A 38 14.43 -9.44 27.28
CA ARG A 38 15.30 -8.26 27.43
C ARG A 38 14.57 -7.01 27.92
N GLN A 39 13.34 -7.11 28.40
CA GLN A 39 12.59 -5.94 28.91
C GLN A 39 13.36 -5.12 29.96
N ASN A 40 14.14 -5.78 30.84
CA ASN A 40 14.97 -5.09 31.83
C ASN A 40 16.13 -4.28 31.24
N LYS A 41 16.64 -4.67 30.05
CA LYS A 41 17.69 -3.95 29.31
C LYS A 41 17.12 -2.92 28.32
N LEU A 42 15.90 -3.16 27.82
CA LEU A 42 15.15 -2.24 26.95
C LEU A 42 14.48 -1.10 27.74
N ARG A 43 14.38 -1.25 29.07
CA ARG A 43 13.89 -0.22 30.01
C ARG A 43 14.72 1.07 30.03
N THR A 44 15.88 1.12 29.39
CA THR A 44 16.65 2.36 29.25
C THR A 44 16.01 3.33 28.24
N GLU A 45 15.20 2.85 27.28
CA GLU A 45 14.34 3.69 26.43
C GLU A 45 13.04 4.16 27.16
N ALA A 46 12.80 3.69 28.40
CA ALA A 46 11.57 3.96 29.15
C ALA A 46 11.48 5.37 29.75
N TYR A 47 12.53 6.20 29.67
CA TYR A 47 12.44 7.61 30.08
C TYR A 47 11.42 8.39 29.21
N GLN A 48 11.31 8.08 27.92
CA GLN A 48 10.24 8.63 27.06
C GLN A 48 8.85 8.04 27.38
N GLY A 49 8.80 6.77 27.80
CA GLY A 49 7.55 6.10 28.18
C GLY A 49 6.93 6.64 29.47
N LEU A 50 7.77 7.09 30.41
CA LEU A 50 7.36 7.79 31.63
C LEU A 50 6.67 9.13 31.32
N LEU A 51 7.19 9.89 30.36
CA LEU A 51 6.56 11.14 29.89
C LEU A 51 5.19 10.89 29.22
N ASP A 52 5.06 9.81 28.44
CA ASP A 52 3.79 9.36 27.84
C ASP A 52 2.74 8.92 28.90
N ILE A 53 3.18 8.47 30.08
CA ILE A 53 2.32 8.07 31.21
C ILE A 53 1.80 9.31 31.95
N ILE A 54 2.67 10.30 32.18
CA ILE A 54 2.32 11.59 32.78
C ILE A 54 1.36 12.36 31.87
N ALA A 55 1.63 12.40 30.55
CA ALA A 55 0.77 13.06 29.56
C ALA A 55 -0.65 12.45 29.43
N ARG A 56 -0.85 11.22 29.91
CA ARG A 56 -2.15 10.52 29.92
C ARG A 56 -2.85 10.56 31.28
N GLY A 57 -2.35 11.35 32.23
CA GLY A 57 -2.99 11.58 33.54
C GLY A 57 -2.96 10.40 34.49
N LYS A 58 -2.08 9.41 34.27
CA LYS A 58 -1.94 8.26 35.19
C LYS A 58 -0.90 8.57 36.27
N THR A 59 -1.36 8.85 37.49
CA THR A 59 -0.54 9.26 38.64
C THR A 59 -0.18 8.14 39.62
N ASN A 60 -0.68 6.90 39.42
CA ASN A 60 -0.43 5.79 40.35
C ASN A 60 0.92 5.08 40.07
N ALA A 61 1.81 5.13 41.06
CA ALA A 61 3.13 4.50 41.03
C ALA A 61 3.08 2.96 40.97
N SER A 62 1.98 2.32 41.40
CA SER A 62 1.80 0.87 41.37
C SER A 62 1.65 0.27 39.95
N ASP A 63 1.34 1.11 38.94
CA ASP A 63 1.32 0.74 37.51
C ASP A 63 2.73 0.80 36.87
N VAL A 64 3.70 1.40 37.56
CA VAL A 64 5.07 1.66 37.08
C VAL A 64 5.96 0.50 37.49
N GLY A 65 5.93 -0.59 36.72
CA GLY A 65 6.82 -1.73 37.00
C GLY A 65 6.49 -3.05 36.32
N LYS A 66 5.31 -3.18 35.69
CA LYS A 66 4.88 -4.43 35.02
C LYS A 66 4.31 -4.17 33.63
N ARG A 67 5.08 -3.56 32.73
CA ARG A 67 4.70 -3.41 31.32
C ARG A 67 5.75 -4.07 30.42
N ILE A 68 5.27 -4.93 29.53
CA ILE A 68 6.07 -5.51 28.44
C ILE A 68 5.78 -4.69 27.19
N ILE A 69 6.82 -4.05 26.67
CA ILE A 69 6.75 -3.02 25.64
C ILE A 69 7.57 -3.45 24.42
N LEU A 70 7.00 -3.29 23.22
CA LEU A 70 7.72 -3.45 21.95
C LEU A 70 8.41 -2.15 21.53
N PRO A 71 9.73 -2.11 21.34
CA PRO A 71 10.43 -0.86 20.99
C PRO A 71 10.02 -0.34 19.59
N ALA A 72 10.36 0.91 19.28
CA ALA A 72 10.10 1.49 17.96
C ALA A 72 10.92 0.79 16.83
N SER A 73 11.98 0.08 17.18
CA SER A 73 12.75 -0.78 16.26
C SER A 73 12.00 -2.06 15.87
N PHE A 74 10.96 -2.45 16.62
CA PHE A 74 10.12 -3.59 16.27
C PHE A 74 9.09 -3.19 15.20
N ILE A 75 9.40 -3.53 13.95
CA ILE A 75 8.55 -3.25 12.77
C ILE A 75 7.14 -3.82 12.96
N GLY A 76 6.12 -3.02 12.67
CA GLY A 76 4.72 -3.41 12.84
C GLY A 76 4.18 -3.28 14.27
N GLY A 77 5.07 -3.05 15.25
CA GLY A 77 4.69 -2.77 16.63
C GLY A 77 4.02 -1.40 16.79
N PRO A 78 3.29 -1.15 17.91
CA PRO A 78 2.54 0.09 18.11
C PRO A 78 3.38 1.37 17.96
N ARG A 79 4.64 1.36 18.43
CA ARG A 79 5.56 2.49 18.34
C ARG A 79 6.10 2.72 16.94
N ASP A 80 6.45 1.66 16.22
CA ASP A 80 6.88 1.77 14.81
C ASP A 80 5.76 2.38 13.95
N MET A 81 4.52 1.91 14.14
CA MET A 81 3.35 2.44 13.44
C MET A 81 3.08 3.90 13.78
N ARG A 82 3.20 4.28 15.06
CA ARG A 82 3.10 5.69 15.49
C ARG A 82 4.22 6.54 14.89
N ARG A 83 5.47 6.05 14.90
CA ARG A 83 6.62 6.76 14.31
C ARG A 83 6.39 7.04 12.83
N ARG A 84 6.01 6.02 12.05
CA ARG A 84 5.71 6.19 10.60
C ARG A 84 4.61 7.19 10.34
N TYR A 85 3.57 7.19 11.19
CA TYR A 85 2.52 8.21 11.11
C TYR A 85 3.07 9.60 11.38
N MET A 86 3.85 9.78 12.45
CA MET A 86 4.46 11.07 12.77
C MET A 86 5.42 11.54 11.66
N ASP A 87 6.20 10.64 11.06
CA ASP A 87 7.08 10.95 9.93
C ASP A 87 6.28 11.45 8.73
N ALA A 88 5.20 10.75 8.38
CA ALA A 88 4.31 11.17 7.29
C ALA A 88 3.62 12.52 7.58
N MET A 89 3.19 12.75 8.82
CA MET A 89 2.63 14.04 9.24
C MET A 89 3.68 15.15 9.19
N THR A 90 4.93 14.87 9.55
CA THR A 90 6.03 15.82 9.48
C THR A 90 6.31 16.23 8.03
N LEU A 91 6.24 15.29 7.08
CA LEU A 91 6.34 15.61 5.65
C LEU A 91 5.20 16.52 5.20
N VAL A 92 3.97 16.24 5.63
CA VAL A 92 2.80 17.07 5.30
C VAL A 92 2.91 18.46 5.93
N GLN A 93 3.37 18.55 7.17
CA GLN A 93 3.58 19.83 7.85
C GLN A 93 4.65 20.67 7.15
N ARG A 94 5.73 20.04 6.70
CA ARG A 94 6.87 20.73 6.08
C ARG A 94 6.63 21.10 4.62
N TYR A 95 6.06 20.21 3.83
CA TYR A 95 5.94 20.36 2.37
C TYR A 95 4.50 20.63 1.90
N GLY A 96 3.53 20.60 2.82
CA GLY A 96 2.12 20.71 2.52
C GLY A 96 1.47 19.35 2.22
N LYS A 97 0.17 19.39 1.93
CA LYS A 97 -0.62 18.22 1.53
C LYS A 97 -0.05 17.54 0.27
N SER A 98 -0.35 16.25 0.13
CA SER A 98 -0.12 15.51 -1.11
C SER A 98 -0.91 16.12 -2.27
N ASP A 99 -0.30 16.15 -3.44
CA ASP A 99 -0.88 16.66 -4.67
C ASP A 99 -1.39 15.51 -5.57
N ILE A 100 -0.75 14.34 -5.51
CA ILE A 100 -1.10 13.16 -6.32
C ILE A 100 -1.12 11.90 -5.46
N SER A 101 -2.15 11.07 -5.66
CA SER A 101 -2.23 9.69 -5.21
C SER A 101 -2.08 8.76 -6.40
N LEU A 102 -1.19 7.79 -6.30
CA LEU A 102 -0.97 6.79 -7.34
C LEU A 102 -1.08 5.40 -6.73
N THR A 103 -1.89 4.54 -7.33
CA THR A 103 -1.97 3.12 -6.98
C THR A 103 -1.50 2.29 -8.16
N MET A 104 -0.62 1.33 -7.92
CA MET A 104 -0.20 0.32 -8.91
C MET A 104 -0.48 -1.07 -8.37
N THR A 105 -1.16 -1.88 -9.18
CA THR A 105 -1.48 -3.29 -8.88
C THR A 105 -0.57 -4.19 -9.69
N CYS A 106 0.03 -5.20 -9.06
CA CYS A 106 0.81 -6.21 -9.78
C CYS A 106 -0.05 -6.93 -10.83
N ASN A 107 0.49 -7.08 -12.05
CA ASN A 107 -0.14 -7.86 -13.13
C ASN A 107 0.50 -9.27 -13.17
N PRO A 108 -0.27 -10.35 -12.94
CA PRO A 108 0.28 -11.71 -12.93
C PRO A 108 0.64 -12.19 -14.35
N SER A 109 0.15 -11.49 -15.38
CA SER A 109 0.39 -11.79 -16.79
C SER A 109 1.61 -11.05 -17.37
N TRP A 110 2.44 -10.42 -16.53
CA TRP A 110 3.70 -9.86 -16.99
C TRP A 110 4.60 -10.96 -17.58
N PRO A 111 5.27 -10.71 -18.73
CA PRO A 111 6.17 -11.68 -19.34
C PRO A 111 7.27 -12.16 -18.39
N GLU A 112 7.77 -11.25 -17.54
CA GLU A 112 8.78 -11.59 -16.52
C GLU A 112 8.25 -12.63 -15.52
N ILE A 113 6.94 -12.71 -15.29
CA ILE A 113 6.34 -13.76 -14.46
C ILE A 113 6.08 -15.00 -15.33
N LYS A 114 5.32 -14.84 -16.43
CA LYS A 114 4.84 -15.95 -17.25
C LYS A 114 5.97 -16.80 -17.84
N ASN A 115 7.07 -16.19 -18.26
CA ASN A 115 8.21 -16.91 -18.86
C ASN A 115 9.00 -17.74 -17.83
N HIS A 116 8.73 -17.61 -16.52
CA HIS A 116 9.43 -18.31 -15.44
C HIS A 116 8.50 -19.21 -14.61
N LEU A 117 7.26 -19.40 -15.08
CA LEU A 117 6.36 -20.42 -14.56
C LEU A 117 6.59 -21.72 -15.32
N GLU A 118 6.64 -22.84 -14.61
CA GLU A 118 6.50 -24.16 -15.22
C GLU A 118 5.05 -24.40 -15.67
N GLU A 119 4.80 -25.40 -16.52
CA GLU A 119 3.45 -25.71 -17.02
C GLU A 119 2.46 -26.03 -15.87
N VAL A 120 2.97 -26.60 -14.78
CA VAL A 120 2.19 -26.93 -13.58
C VAL A 120 2.09 -25.79 -12.56
N ASP A 121 2.85 -24.71 -12.74
CA ASP A 121 2.88 -23.59 -11.81
C ASP A 121 1.65 -22.68 -11.99
N GLU A 122 0.88 -22.50 -10.92
CA GLU A 122 -0.06 -21.38 -10.86
C GLU A 122 0.65 -20.11 -10.40
N THR A 123 0.33 -18.96 -11.00
CA THR A 123 1.00 -17.69 -10.65
C THR A 123 0.87 -17.36 -9.16
N GLN A 124 -0.30 -17.56 -8.55
CA GLN A 124 -0.51 -17.36 -7.11
C GLN A 124 0.39 -18.24 -6.22
N ASN A 125 0.89 -19.36 -6.76
CA ASN A 125 1.73 -20.30 -6.06
C ASN A 125 3.24 -19.99 -6.20
N ARG A 126 3.60 -18.96 -6.95
CA ARG A 126 4.96 -18.42 -7.11
C ARG A 126 5.10 -17.02 -6.49
N PRO A 127 4.88 -16.88 -5.17
CA PRO A 127 4.99 -15.59 -4.52
C PRO A 127 6.41 -15.01 -4.61
N ASP A 128 7.46 -15.80 -4.82
CA ASP A 128 8.84 -15.35 -5.05
C ASP A 128 8.97 -14.53 -6.33
N LEU A 129 8.37 -15.01 -7.42
CA LEU A 129 8.38 -14.34 -8.71
C LEU A 129 7.56 -13.06 -8.66
N ILE A 130 6.32 -13.16 -8.19
CA ILE A 130 5.41 -12.00 -8.07
C ILE A 130 6.10 -10.87 -7.30
N THR A 131 6.70 -11.22 -6.17
CA THR A 131 7.43 -10.30 -5.28
C THR A 131 8.58 -9.61 -5.99
N ARG A 132 9.47 -10.39 -6.61
CA ARG A 132 10.69 -9.87 -7.23
C ARG A 132 10.37 -8.98 -8.43
N VAL A 133 9.45 -9.42 -9.27
CA VAL A 133 9.01 -8.67 -10.44
C VAL A 133 8.29 -7.39 -10.00
N PHE A 134 7.37 -7.47 -9.04
CA PHE A 134 6.67 -6.29 -8.56
C PHE A 134 7.64 -5.28 -7.92
N ARG A 135 8.61 -5.72 -7.11
CA ARG A 135 9.66 -4.85 -6.57
C ARG A 135 10.43 -4.14 -7.68
N ALA A 136 10.84 -4.87 -8.72
CA ALA A 136 11.55 -4.28 -9.85
C ALA A 136 10.70 -3.21 -10.56
N LYS A 137 9.40 -3.46 -10.76
CA LYS A 137 8.46 -2.49 -11.35
C LYS A 137 8.27 -1.26 -10.44
N ILE A 138 8.21 -1.43 -9.11
CA ILE A 138 8.17 -0.30 -8.18
C ILE A 138 9.44 0.56 -8.26
N GLU A 139 10.62 -0.05 -8.28
CA GLU A 139 11.87 0.73 -8.36
C GLU A 139 11.98 1.48 -9.70
N GLN A 140 11.55 0.87 -10.80
CA GLN A 140 11.41 1.57 -12.08
C GLN A 140 10.39 2.72 -12.00
N LEU A 141 9.27 2.52 -11.31
CA LEU A 141 8.28 3.58 -11.09
C LEU A 141 8.87 4.74 -10.30
N LYS A 142 9.58 4.46 -9.19
CA LYS A 142 10.26 5.48 -8.39
C LYS A 142 11.29 6.25 -9.22
N GLU A 143 12.05 5.58 -10.08
CA GLU A 143 12.97 6.25 -10.99
C GLU A 143 12.25 7.20 -11.94
N ASN A 144 11.18 6.73 -12.59
CA ASN A 144 10.42 7.54 -13.54
C ASN A 144 9.74 8.74 -12.85
N LEU A 145 9.15 8.53 -11.66
CA LEU A 145 8.52 9.59 -10.89
C LEU A 145 9.53 10.61 -10.35
N PHE A 146 10.64 10.15 -9.77
CA PHE A 146 11.49 11.01 -8.94
C PHE A 146 12.79 11.45 -9.60
N LYS A 147 13.32 10.71 -10.59
CA LYS A 147 14.52 11.10 -11.35
C LYS A 147 14.19 11.64 -12.73
N LYS A 148 13.16 11.09 -13.39
CA LYS A 148 12.73 11.55 -14.72
C LYS A 148 11.58 12.55 -14.68
N HIS A 149 11.14 12.94 -13.50
CA HIS A 149 10.15 14.01 -13.28
C HIS A 149 8.84 13.78 -14.06
N LEU A 150 8.42 12.52 -14.21
CA LEU A 150 7.29 12.13 -15.07
C LEU A 150 5.99 12.90 -14.78
N ILE A 151 5.76 13.26 -13.52
CA ILE A 151 4.60 14.01 -13.05
C ILE A 151 5.00 15.34 -12.40
N GLY A 152 6.18 15.87 -12.76
CA GLY A 152 6.79 17.06 -12.17
C GLY A 152 7.82 16.77 -11.09
N ASP A 153 8.35 17.84 -10.49
CA ASP A 153 9.33 17.74 -9.41
C ASP A 153 8.70 17.33 -8.09
N VAL A 154 9.15 16.22 -7.54
CA VAL A 154 8.72 15.75 -6.23
C VAL A 154 9.55 16.38 -5.11
N ALA A 155 8.87 16.99 -4.14
CA ALA A 155 9.44 17.52 -2.89
C ALA A 155 9.56 16.42 -1.83
N ALA A 156 8.48 15.64 -1.65
CA ALA A 156 8.39 14.56 -0.68
C ALA A 156 7.38 13.50 -1.15
N TYR A 157 7.50 12.28 -0.64
CA TYR A 157 6.53 11.23 -0.90
C TYR A 157 6.47 10.23 0.25
N THR A 158 5.32 9.56 0.36
CA THR A 158 5.15 8.37 1.20
C THR A 158 4.55 7.27 0.35
N TYR A 159 4.93 6.02 0.59
CA TYR A 159 4.26 4.91 -0.07
C TYR A 159 4.14 3.68 0.83
N VAL A 160 3.12 2.89 0.54
CA VAL A 160 2.83 1.60 1.18
C VAL A 160 2.73 0.52 0.13
N ILE A 161 2.96 -0.71 0.54
CA ILE A 161 2.60 -1.91 -0.21
C ILE A 161 1.56 -2.65 0.62
N GLU A 162 0.42 -2.98 0.01
CA GLU A 162 -0.69 -3.70 0.62
C GLU A 162 -1.03 -4.93 -0.23
N PHE A 163 -1.40 -6.04 0.40
CA PHE A 163 -1.97 -7.18 -0.31
C PHE A 163 -3.41 -7.37 0.13
N GLN A 164 -4.30 -7.38 -0.85
CA GLN A 164 -5.72 -7.53 -0.57
C GLN A 164 -6.04 -9.01 -0.30
N LYS A 165 -7.14 -9.28 0.42
CA LYS A 165 -7.60 -10.65 0.81
C LYS A 165 -7.67 -11.68 -0.32
N ARG A 166 -7.64 -11.24 -1.58
CA ARG A 166 -7.71 -12.06 -2.79
C ARG A 166 -6.61 -11.76 -3.81
N GLY A 167 -5.68 -10.84 -3.52
CA GLY A 167 -5.05 -10.03 -4.56
C GLY A 167 -3.54 -9.89 -4.42
N LEU A 168 -2.90 -9.94 -5.59
CA LEU A 168 -1.51 -9.62 -5.86
C LEU A 168 -1.08 -8.32 -5.16
N PRO A 169 0.22 -8.10 -4.94
CA PRO A 169 0.70 -6.89 -4.28
C PRO A 169 0.19 -5.62 -4.97
N HIS A 170 -0.21 -4.64 -4.18
CA HIS A 170 -0.52 -3.29 -4.62
C HIS A 170 0.39 -2.32 -3.92
N THR A 171 0.72 -1.21 -4.56
CA THR A 171 1.41 -0.10 -3.91
C THR A 171 0.57 1.16 -4.02
N HIS A 172 0.55 1.95 -2.95
CA HIS A 172 -0.07 3.25 -2.91
C HIS A 172 0.99 4.31 -2.61
N PHE A 173 1.14 5.28 -3.49
CA PHE A 173 1.99 6.44 -3.37
C PHE A 173 1.16 7.68 -3.08
N LEU A 174 1.66 8.52 -2.18
CA LEU A 174 1.23 9.89 -2.02
C LEU A 174 2.43 10.78 -2.31
N VAL A 175 2.27 11.68 -3.27
CA VAL A 175 3.34 12.51 -3.81
C VAL A 175 3.03 13.98 -3.53
N ILE A 176 4.01 14.69 -2.97
CA ILE A 176 4.00 16.14 -2.74
C ILE A 176 4.96 16.77 -3.74
N LEU A 177 4.44 17.62 -4.61
CA LEU A 177 5.19 18.31 -5.66
C LEU A 177 5.83 19.60 -5.12
N LYS A 178 7.00 19.96 -5.68
CA LYS A 178 7.62 21.27 -5.45
C LYS A 178 6.72 22.38 -5.97
N LYS A 179 6.83 23.58 -5.39
CA LYS A 179 6.00 24.75 -5.71
C LYS A 179 5.87 25.02 -7.22
N ARG A 180 6.97 24.90 -7.98
CA ARG A 180 7.01 25.12 -9.44
C ARG A 180 6.31 24.05 -10.29
N SER A 181 6.04 22.88 -9.71
CA SER A 181 5.38 21.76 -10.38
C SER A 181 3.97 21.51 -9.84
N LYS A 182 3.50 22.31 -8.90
CA LYS A 182 2.12 22.20 -8.41
C LYS A 182 1.16 22.59 -9.53
N MET A 183 0.05 21.87 -9.59
CA MET A 183 -1.02 22.09 -10.55
C MET A 183 -2.11 22.94 -9.90
N PHE A 184 -2.52 24.01 -10.57
CA PHE A 184 -3.50 24.98 -10.06
C PHE A 184 -4.73 25.11 -10.95
N SER A 185 -4.74 24.47 -12.13
CA SER A 185 -5.89 24.47 -13.03
C SER A 185 -6.35 23.06 -13.44
N PRO A 186 -7.64 22.86 -13.76
CA PRO A 186 -8.13 21.60 -14.31
C PRO A 186 -7.40 21.13 -15.58
N GLU A 187 -6.95 22.06 -16.42
CA GLU A 187 -6.21 21.76 -17.65
C GLU A 187 -4.84 21.15 -17.34
N GLU A 188 -4.21 21.53 -16.22
CA GLU A 188 -2.98 20.90 -15.76
C GLU A 188 -3.24 19.49 -15.19
N TYR A 189 -4.38 19.25 -14.55
CA TYR A 189 -4.78 17.91 -14.13
C TYR A 189 -4.94 16.99 -15.33
N ASP A 190 -5.58 17.47 -16.40
CA ASP A 190 -5.82 16.71 -17.63
C ASP A 190 -4.52 16.33 -18.37
N LYS A 191 -3.39 17.00 -18.11
CA LYS A 191 -2.07 16.61 -18.62
C LYS A 191 -1.51 15.36 -17.93
N ILE A 192 -1.97 15.08 -16.71
CA ILE A 192 -1.47 13.98 -15.87
C ILE A 192 -2.48 12.83 -15.78
N VAL A 193 -3.77 13.14 -15.71
CA VAL A 193 -4.85 12.18 -15.44
C VAL A 193 -5.87 12.22 -16.57
N CYS A 194 -6.15 11.04 -17.14
CA CYS A 194 -7.25 10.80 -18.06
C CYS A 194 -8.27 9.87 -17.39
N ALA A 195 -9.55 10.05 -17.70
CA ALA A 195 -10.63 9.19 -17.22
C ALA A 195 -11.59 8.82 -18.35
N GLU A 196 -11.09 8.78 -19.58
CA GLU A 196 -11.84 8.50 -20.82
C GLU A 196 -11.21 7.31 -21.56
N LEU A 197 -12.02 6.65 -22.39
CA LEU A 197 -11.56 5.73 -23.41
C LEU A 197 -10.75 6.51 -24.45
N PRO A 198 -9.50 6.10 -24.75
CA PRO A 198 -8.74 6.67 -25.85
C PRO A 198 -9.43 6.41 -27.18
N ASP A 199 -9.25 7.30 -28.15
CA ASP A 199 -9.67 7.03 -29.52
C ASP A 199 -8.90 5.83 -30.09
N LYS A 200 -9.63 4.79 -30.50
CA LYS A 200 -9.08 3.55 -31.08
C LYS A 200 -8.28 3.81 -32.36
N HIS A 201 -8.64 4.83 -33.14
CA HIS A 201 -7.94 5.20 -34.37
C HIS A 201 -6.61 5.91 -34.09
N GLN A 202 -6.53 6.67 -32.98
CA GLN A 202 -5.30 7.36 -32.58
C GLN A 202 -4.31 6.42 -31.88
N SER A 203 -4.81 5.54 -31.00
CA SER A 203 -3.97 4.56 -30.33
C SER A 203 -4.76 3.31 -29.95
N SER A 204 -4.77 2.33 -30.86
CA SER A 204 -5.38 1.02 -30.62
C SER A 204 -4.77 0.30 -29.42
N TYR A 205 -3.46 0.47 -29.20
CA TYR A 205 -2.74 -0.14 -28.08
C TYR A 205 -3.17 0.45 -26.72
N LEU A 206 -3.17 1.77 -26.56
CA LEU A 206 -3.61 2.40 -25.31
C LEU A 206 -5.10 2.09 -25.06
N HIS A 207 -5.94 2.13 -26.09
CA HIS A 207 -7.35 1.77 -26.00
C HIS A 207 -7.54 0.34 -25.46
N ALA A 208 -6.79 -0.63 -26.00
CA ALA A 208 -6.81 -2.01 -25.50
C ALA A 208 -6.36 -2.12 -24.04
N LEU A 209 -5.34 -1.37 -23.62
CA LEU A 209 -4.87 -1.37 -22.23
C LEU A 209 -5.88 -0.74 -21.27
N VAL A 210 -6.58 0.31 -21.68
CA VAL A 210 -7.63 0.94 -20.87
C VAL A 210 -8.80 -0.03 -20.70
N ILE A 211 -9.21 -0.74 -21.75
CA ILE A 211 -10.23 -1.79 -21.64
C ILE A 211 -9.77 -2.92 -20.71
N LYS A 212 -8.53 -3.36 -20.85
CA LYS A 212 -7.97 -4.49 -20.08
C LYS A 212 -7.84 -4.18 -18.60
N HIS A 213 -7.39 -2.97 -18.25
CA HIS A 213 -6.97 -2.67 -16.88
C HIS A 213 -7.79 -1.58 -16.18
N MET A 214 -8.40 -0.65 -16.91
CA MET A 214 -8.97 0.59 -16.34
C MET A 214 -10.50 0.58 -16.25
N ILE A 215 -11.19 -0.53 -16.53
CA ILE A 215 -12.64 -0.61 -16.37
C ILE A 215 -12.99 -1.00 -14.94
N HIS A 216 -13.78 -0.17 -14.24
CA HIS A 216 -14.23 -0.49 -12.87
C HIS A 216 -15.33 -1.56 -12.82
N GLY A 217 -16.27 -1.49 -13.77
CA GLY A 217 -17.50 -2.29 -13.78
C GLY A 217 -17.41 -3.59 -14.59
N PRO A 218 -18.55 -4.25 -14.84
CA PRO A 218 -19.90 -3.88 -14.37
C PRO A 218 -20.08 -4.09 -12.86
N CYS A 219 -20.80 -3.18 -12.23
CA CYS A 219 -21.27 -3.26 -10.83
C CYS A 219 -22.58 -2.49 -10.69
N GLY A 220 -23.15 -2.41 -9.49
CA GLY A 220 -24.44 -1.75 -9.28
C GLY A 220 -25.58 -2.69 -9.62
N ALA A 221 -26.60 -2.19 -10.33
CA ALA A 221 -27.71 -3.00 -10.80
C ALA A 221 -27.25 -4.13 -11.75
N MET A 222 -26.23 -3.87 -12.58
CA MET A 222 -25.68 -4.83 -13.54
C MET A 222 -24.95 -6.01 -12.87
N ASN A 223 -24.35 -5.78 -11.71
CA ASN A 223 -23.69 -6.84 -10.95
C ASN A 223 -23.69 -6.50 -9.46
N PRO A 224 -24.77 -6.87 -8.72
CA PRO A 224 -24.91 -6.57 -7.30
C PRO A 224 -23.98 -7.37 -6.38
N SER A 225 -23.40 -8.48 -6.87
CA SER A 225 -22.48 -9.34 -6.11
C SER A 225 -21.01 -8.96 -6.27
N ASN A 226 -20.70 -7.95 -7.09
CA ASN A 226 -19.33 -7.49 -7.30
C ASN A 226 -18.68 -7.04 -5.97
N PRO A 227 -17.38 -7.36 -5.70
CA PRO A 227 -16.70 -6.99 -4.46
C PRO A 227 -16.71 -5.49 -4.11
N CYS A 228 -16.91 -4.61 -5.10
CA CYS A 228 -17.00 -3.16 -4.84
C CYS A 228 -18.35 -2.73 -4.23
N MET A 229 -19.35 -3.62 -4.20
CA MET A 229 -20.70 -3.31 -3.74
C MET A 229 -20.79 -3.20 -2.22
N ARG A 230 -21.46 -2.14 -1.75
CA ARG A 230 -21.87 -2.00 -0.35
C ARG A 230 -23.15 -2.81 -0.12
N GLN A 231 -23.45 -3.08 1.16
CA GLN A 231 -24.69 -3.78 1.57
C GLN A 231 -25.97 -3.13 1.01
N ASN A 232 -25.97 -1.80 0.84
CA ASN A 232 -27.08 -1.06 0.23
C ASN A 232 -27.13 -1.11 -1.31
N LYS A 233 -26.44 -2.06 -1.94
CA LYS A 233 -26.35 -2.23 -3.40
C LYS A 233 -25.85 -0.99 -4.16
N LYS A 234 -25.10 -0.09 -3.51
CA LYS A 234 -24.36 1.00 -4.16
C LYS A 234 -22.88 0.67 -4.26
N CYS A 235 -22.25 1.02 -5.38
CA CYS A 235 -20.80 0.88 -5.56
C CYS A 235 -20.05 1.73 -4.54
N ARG A 236 -19.04 1.15 -3.87
CA ARG A 236 -18.23 1.85 -2.86
C ARG A 236 -17.51 3.08 -3.41
N ASN A 237 -17.13 3.02 -4.69
CA ASN A 237 -16.41 4.07 -5.41
C ASN A 237 -17.36 4.97 -6.23
N ASN A 238 -18.69 4.81 -6.07
CA ASN A 238 -19.73 5.59 -6.75
C ASN A 238 -19.67 5.49 -8.28
N TYR A 239 -19.47 4.29 -8.82
CA TYR A 239 -19.64 4.02 -10.26
C TYR A 239 -21.09 3.61 -10.59
N PRO A 240 -21.60 3.96 -11.79
CA PRO A 240 -20.95 4.82 -12.80
C PRO A 240 -20.79 6.26 -12.32
N LYS A 241 -19.72 6.93 -12.76
CA LYS A 241 -19.52 8.37 -12.53
C LYS A 241 -20.49 9.17 -13.41
N LYS A 242 -20.63 10.47 -13.14
CA LYS A 242 -21.38 11.37 -14.04
C LYS A 242 -20.50 11.73 -15.24
N PHE A 243 -21.13 11.96 -16.39
CA PHE A 243 -20.45 12.60 -17.50
C PHE A 243 -20.07 14.05 -17.13
N SER A 244 -18.95 14.51 -17.65
CA SER A 244 -18.49 15.89 -17.54
C SER A 244 -17.69 16.29 -18.77
N LYS A 245 -18.07 17.40 -19.42
CA LYS A 245 -17.37 17.90 -20.61
C LYS A 245 -15.96 18.41 -20.33
N TYR A 246 -15.69 18.83 -19.10
CA TYR A 246 -14.40 19.37 -18.64
C TYR A 246 -14.13 18.91 -17.21
N THR A 247 -12.86 18.87 -16.81
CA THR A 247 -12.48 18.59 -15.43
C THR A 247 -12.88 19.77 -14.53
N LYS A 248 -13.43 19.47 -13.35
CA LYS A 248 -13.85 20.48 -12.38
C LYS A 248 -13.19 20.24 -11.03
N HIS A 249 -12.71 21.31 -10.42
CA HIS A 249 -12.24 21.26 -9.05
C HIS A 249 -13.44 21.23 -8.09
N GLU A 250 -13.49 20.24 -7.20
CA GLU A 250 -14.45 20.23 -6.09
C GLU A 250 -13.74 20.58 -4.77
N LYS A 251 -14.45 21.29 -3.89
CA LYS A 251 -13.92 21.65 -2.58
C LYS A 251 -13.94 20.41 -1.67
N ASN A 252 -12.75 20.01 -1.19
CA ASN A 252 -12.56 18.90 -0.24
C ASN A 252 -12.88 17.48 -0.77
N SER A 253 -12.86 17.27 -2.08
CA SER A 253 -12.97 15.96 -2.73
C SER A 253 -12.03 15.86 -3.93
N TYR A 254 -11.81 14.65 -4.44
CA TYR A 254 -11.16 14.43 -5.73
C TYR A 254 -11.86 15.26 -6.84
N PRO A 255 -11.11 15.81 -7.81
CA PRO A 255 -11.71 16.48 -8.96
C PRO A 255 -12.73 15.61 -9.69
N ILE A 256 -13.77 16.24 -10.24
CA ILE A 256 -14.61 15.58 -11.23
C ILE A 256 -13.84 15.62 -12.55
N TYR A 257 -13.20 14.52 -12.92
CA TYR A 257 -12.50 14.43 -14.20
C TYR A 257 -13.45 14.49 -15.39
N ARG A 258 -12.93 15.03 -16.49
CA ARG A 258 -13.57 14.97 -17.80
C ARG A 258 -13.91 13.54 -18.19
N ARG A 259 -15.18 13.34 -18.54
CA ARG A 259 -15.78 12.09 -19.02
C ARG A 259 -16.85 12.50 -20.03
N ARG A 260 -16.48 12.66 -21.30
CA ARG A 260 -17.41 13.10 -22.34
C ARG A 260 -18.39 11.99 -22.68
N ASP A 261 -19.62 12.37 -22.99
CA ASP A 261 -20.57 11.48 -23.67
C ASP A 261 -20.38 11.70 -25.17
N ASP A 262 -19.39 10.99 -25.71
CA ASP A 262 -18.97 11.06 -27.11
C ASP A 262 -19.58 9.92 -27.95
N GLY A 263 -20.54 9.17 -27.37
CA GLY A 263 -21.14 8.00 -28.00
C GLY A 263 -20.26 6.74 -27.97
N THR A 264 -19.03 6.81 -27.45
CA THR A 264 -18.15 5.63 -27.36
C THR A 264 -18.70 4.63 -26.33
N ARG A 265 -18.83 3.38 -26.76
CA ARG A 265 -19.31 2.26 -25.96
C ARG A 265 -18.41 1.04 -26.14
N ILE A 266 -18.25 0.28 -25.08
CA ILE A 266 -17.53 -1.01 -25.06
C ILE A 266 -18.39 -2.06 -24.40
N TYR A 267 -18.20 -3.33 -24.76
CA TYR A 267 -18.96 -4.44 -24.20
C TYR A 267 -18.09 -5.27 -23.26
N ILE A 268 -18.44 -5.31 -21.97
CA ILE A 268 -17.69 -6.01 -20.92
C ILE A 268 -18.64 -6.88 -20.13
N ARG A 269 -18.41 -8.20 -20.14
CA ARG A 269 -19.22 -9.20 -19.42
C ARG A 269 -20.72 -9.00 -19.69
N GLU A 270 -21.11 -8.96 -20.96
CA GLU A 270 -22.51 -8.80 -21.40
C GLU A 270 -23.16 -7.44 -21.10
N HIS A 271 -22.37 -6.44 -20.70
CA HIS A 271 -22.85 -5.11 -20.39
C HIS A 271 -22.15 -4.05 -21.23
N GLU A 272 -22.94 -3.10 -21.74
CA GLU A 272 -22.43 -1.92 -22.42
C GLU A 272 -21.95 -0.88 -21.40
N LEU A 273 -20.67 -0.50 -21.48
CA LEU A 273 -20.02 0.49 -20.62
C LEU A 273 -19.45 1.63 -21.46
N ASP A 274 -19.20 2.75 -20.80
CA ASP A 274 -18.73 4.00 -21.42
C ASP A 274 -17.71 4.73 -20.52
N ASN A 275 -17.38 5.98 -20.89
CA ASN A 275 -16.45 6.85 -20.17
C ASN A 275 -16.78 7.02 -18.67
N ARG A 276 -18.00 6.74 -18.19
CA ARG A 276 -18.37 6.81 -16.76
C ARG A 276 -17.75 5.70 -15.92
N TRP A 277 -17.22 4.65 -16.56
CA TRP A 277 -16.70 3.45 -15.91
C TRP A 277 -15.17 3.38 -15.83
N ILE A 278 -14.49 4.33 -16.46
CA ILE A 278 -13.03 4.37 -16.57
C ILE A 278 -12.41 4.82 -15.25
N VAL A 279 -11.50 4.04 -14.69
CA VAL A 279 -10.70 4.42 -13.53
C VAL A 279 -9.70 5.50 -13.97
N PRO A 280 -9.53 6.62 -13.23
CA PRO A 280 -8.56 7.65 -13.59
C PRO A 280 -7.14 7.11 -13.69
N TYR A 281 -6.45 7.40 -14.79
CA TYR A 281 -5.14 6.81 -15.10
C TYR A 281 -4.21 7.82 -15.75
N ASN A 282 -2.91 7.55 -15.72
CA ASN A 282 -1.95 8.24 -16.56
C ASN A 282 -1.62 7.37 -17.78
N PRO A 283 -1.84 7.83 -19.03
CA PRO A 283 -1.61 7.04 -20.23
C PRO A 283 -0.20 6.45 -20.35
N TYR A 284 0.83 7.24 -20.02
CA TYR A 284 2.21 6.80 -20.12
C TYR A 284 2.54 5.71 -19.09
N ILE A 285 2.10 5.89 -17.83
CA ILE A 285 2.32 4.90 -16.77
C ILE A 285 1.58 3.59 -17.11
N LEU A 286 0.34 3.67 -17.59
CA LEU A 286 -0.44 2.50 -18.00
C LEU A 286 0.28 1.71 -19.11
N VAL A 287 0.72 2.38 -20.17
CA VAL A 287 1.46 1.78 -21.28
C VAL A 287 2.77 1.15 -20.81
N LYS A 288 3.53 1.86 -19.98
CA LYS A 288 4.85 1.41 -19.54
C LYS A 288 4.80 0.17 -18.65
N TYR A 289 3.80 0.08 -17.78
CA TYR A 289 3.72 -0.99 -16.79
C TYR A 289 2.70 -2.09 -17.11
N ASP A 290 1.85 -1.95 -18.15
CA ASP A 290 0.82 -2.92 -18.54
C ASP A 290 0.11 -3.53 -17.32
N CYS A 291 -0.45 -2.69 -16.45
CA CYS A 291 -1.12 -3.16 -15.24
C CYS A 291 -2.19 -2.16 -14.79
N HIS A 292 -2.98 -2.55 -13.78
CA HIS A 292 -3.95 -1.63 -13.21
C HIS A 292 -3.24 -0.50 -12.44
N ILE A 293 -3.38 0.73 -12.94
CA ILE A 293 -2.86 1.98 -12.40
C ILE A 293 -4.03 2.92 -12.11
N ASN A 294 -4.14 3.43 -10.89
CA ASN A 294 -5.06 4.53 -10.59
C ASN A 294 -4.26 5.78 -10.23
N VAL A 295 -4.45 6.90 -10.93
CA VAL A 295 -3.81 8.18 -10.62
C VAL A 295 -4.88 9.20 -10.32
N GLU A 296 -4.80 9.80 -9.15
CA GLU A 296 -5.80 10.72 -8.61
C GLU A 296 -5.11 12.01 -8.13
N ILE A 297 -5.68 13.17 -8.45
CA ILE A 297 -5.25 14.46 -7.91
C ILE A 297 -5.82 14.61 -6.50
N CYS A 298 -4.96 14.80 -5.50
CA CYS A 298 -5.36 14.82 -4.10
C CYS A 298 -5.92 16.18 -3.64
N SER A 299 -7.05 16.12 -2.92
CA SER A 299 -7.56 17.24 -2.13
C SER A 299 -7.05 17.20 -0.68
N ALA A 300 -7.15 18.32 0.05
CA ALA A 300 -6.50 18.52 1.36
C ALA A 300 -6.91 17.53 2.46
N ILE A 301 -8.19 17.18 2.54
CA ILE A 301 -8.72 16.36 3.65
C ILE A 301 -8.55 14.86 3.37
N GLU A 302 -8.57 14.47 2.09
CA GLU A 302 -8.47 13.07 1.70
C GLU A 302 -7.06 12.53 1.87
N ALA A 303 -6.02 13.32 1.58
CA ALA A 303 -4.62 12.92 1.76
C ALA A 303 -4.30 12.51 3.21
N VAL A 304 -4.76 13.29 4.21
CA VAL A 304 -4.51 13.00 5.64
C VAL A 304 -5.28 11.75 6.09
N LYS A 305 -6.56 11.62 5.69
CA LYS A 305 -7.34 10.40 5.94
C LYS A 305 -6.71 9.18 5.28
N TYR A 306 -6.12 9.36 4.09
CA TYR A 306 -5.44 8.31 3.36
C TYR A 306 -4.17 7.86 4.09
N ILE A 307 -3.32 8.80 4.52
CA ILE A 307 -2.13 8.50 5.33
C ILE A 307 -2.53 7.71 6.58
N TYR A 308 -3.51 8.19 7.33
CA TYR A 308 -4.00 7.50 8.53
C TYR A 308 -4.52 6.09 8.18
N LYS A 309 -5.39 5.98 7.17
CA LYS A 309 -6.00 4.71 6.76
C LYS A 309 -4.96 3.68 6.40
N TYR A 310 -3.92 4.02 5.65
CA TYR A 310 -2.96 3.04 5.13
C TYR A 310 -1.76 2.80 6.05
N ILE A 311 -1.40 3.78 6.89
CA ILE A 311 -0.46 3.52 7.98
C ILE A 311 -1.13 2.62 9.00
N TYR A 312 -2.34 2.93 9.46
CA TYR A 312 -3.01 2.15 10.52
C TYR A 312 -3.89 1.01 10.01
N LYS A 313 -3.99 0.78 8.69
CA LYS A 313 -4.91 -0.24 8.14
C LYS A 313 -4.69 -1.60 8.78
N GLY A 314 -3.45 -1.88 9.20
CA GLY A 314 -3.08 -3.14 9.81
C GLY A 314 -3.43 -4.34 8.92
N TYR A 315 -3.14 -5.52 9.41
CA TYR A 315 -3.64 -6.74 8.80
C TYR A 315 -5.13 -6.89 9.06
N ASP A 316 -5.85 -7.59 8.19
CA ASP A 316 -7.23 -8.00 8.48
C ASP A 316 -7.22 -8.88 9.73
N ARG A 317 -7.89 -8.44 10.80
CA ARG A 317 -7.87 -9.10 12.11
C ARG A 317 -9.20 -9.76 12.39
N VAL A 318 -9.15 -10.97 12.91
CA VAL A 318 -10.28 -11.58 13.62
C VAL A 318 -9.91 -11.51 15.10
N MET A 319 -10.69 -10.77 15.90
CA MET A 319 -10.56 -10.80 17.36
C MET A 319 -11.49 -11.87 17.90
N TYR A 320 -10.94 -12.85 18.61
CA TYR A 320 -11.71 -13.73 19.48
C TYR A 320 -11.20 -13.52 20.91
N GLN A 321 -12.12 -13.17 21.81
CA GLN A 321 -11.82 -12.97 23.22
C GLN A 321 -12.18 -14.25 23.96
N LEU A 322 -11.17 -15.03 24.37
CA LEU A 322 -11.35 -16.04 25.40
C LEU A 322 -11.48 -15.29 26.72
N THR A 323 -12.71 -15.08 27.19
CA THR A 323 -12.99 -14.45 28.48
C THR A 323 -12.48 -15.37 29.59
N ALA A 324 -11.30 -15.05 30.12
CA ALA A 324 -10.99 -15.29 31.52
C ALA A 324 -11.02 -13.91 32.20
N GLU A 325 -12.06 -13.67 33.00
CA GLU A 325 -12.14 -12.52 33.89
C GLU A 325 -10.93 -12.54 34.82
N GLN A 326 -10.06 -11.54 34.72
CA GLN A 326 -9.22 -11.15 35.85
C GLN A 326 -8.75 -9.70 35.71
N ALA A 327 -9.24 -8.91 36.66
CA ALA A 327 -8.86 -7.54 36.91
C ALA A 327 -7.43 -7.48 37.45
N ASN A 328 -6.47 -7.21 36.56
CA ASN A 328 -5.19 -6.55 36.83
C ASN A 328 -4.47 -6.39 35.48
N LYS A 329 -4.77 -5.30 34.76
CA LYS A 329 -4.31 -5.09 33.37
C LYS A 329 -2.82 -4.73 33.32
N ILE A 330 -1.97 -5.76 33.47
CA ILE A 330 -0.60 -5.73 32.95
C ILE A 330 -0.69 -5.45 31.45
N VAL A 331 -0.09 -4.35 30.99
CA VAL A 331 0.03 -4.07 29.56
C VAL A 331 1.16 -4.94 29.02
N ASP A 332 0.78 -6.08 28.43
CA ASP A 332 1.69 -6.97 27.69
C ASP A 332 1.47 -6.78 26.20
N GLU A 333 2.23 -5.87 25.59
CA GLU A 333 2.16 -5.62 24.16
C GLU A 333 2.60 -6.82 23.34
N ILE A 334 3.49 -7.67 23.87
CA ILE A 334 3.90 -8.89 23.18
C ILE A 334 2.76 -9.89 23.15
N LYS A 335 2.05 -10.11 24.27
CA LYS A 335 0.86 -10.98 24.28
C LYS A 335 -0.26 -10.40 23.42
N ASN A 336 -0.46 -9.08 23.42
CA ASN A 336 -1.43 -8.43 22.54
C ASN A 336 -1.03 -8.55 21.05
N PHE A 337 0.26 -8.43 20.73
CA PHE A 337 0.78 -8.60 19.38
C PHE A 337 0.71 -10.07 18.93
N SER A 338 1.11 -11.02 19.77
CA SER A 338 1.03 -12.46 19.53
C SER A 338 -0.41 -12.99 19.47
N LEU A 339 -1.36 -12.45 20.26
CA LEU A 339 -2.78 -12.78 20.12
C LEU A 339 -3.40 -12.15 18.86
N GLN A 340 -2.87 -11.02 18.42
CA GLN A 340 -3.24 -10.40 17.13
C GLN A 340 -2.65 -11.15 15.93
N ASP A 341 -1.45 -11.75 16.06
CA ASP A 341 -0.73 -12.42 14.97
C ASP A 341 -0.87 -13.96 14.97
N GLY A 342 -1.15 -14.56 16.11
CA GLY A 342 -1.40 -16.00 16.31
C GLY A 342 -2.74 -16.48 15.74
N CYS A 343 -3.59 -15.55 15.32
CA CYS A 343 -4.88 -15.83 14.67
C CYS A 343 -4.87 -15.56 13.14
N VAL A 344 -3.69 -15.39 12.51
CA VAL A 344 -3.59 -15.02 11.08
C VAL A 344 -2.98 -16.15 10.25
N LEU A 345 -3.83 -17.13 9.93
CA LEU A 345 -3.61 -18.14 8.88
C LEU A 345 -3.90 -17.59 7.46
N LEU A 346 -4.11 -16.27 7.32
CA LEU A 346 -4.87 -15.72 6.19
C LEU A 346 -4.11 -14.93 5.11
N LYS A 347 -2.78 -14.73 5.18
CA LYS A 347 -2.05 -14.10 4.06
C LYS A 347 -0.64 -14.67 3.86
N LEU A 348 -0.59 -15.86 3.26
CA LEU A 348 0.64 -16.57 2.87
C LEU A 348 1.57 -15.72 1.98
N CYS A 349 1.03 -14.96 1.01
CA CYS A 349 1.84 -14.13 0.11
C CYS A 349 2.47 -12.89 0.76
N GLU A 350 1.82 -12.27 1.75
CA GLU A 350 2.37 -11.11 2.48
C GLU A 350 3.59 -11.52 3.32
N ARG A 351 3.44 -12.65 4.03
CA ARG A 351 4.50 -13.22 4.87
C ARG A 351 5.64 -13.77 4.03
N PHE A 352 5.35 -14.26 2.82
CA PHE A 352 6.37 -14.66 1.85
C PHE A 352 7.27 -13.49 1.40
N MET A 353 6.71 -12.28 1.22
CA MET A 353 7.51 -11.08 0.99
C MET A 353 8.31 -10.66 2.20
N LEU A 354 7.74 -10.72 3.41
CA LEU A 354 8.50 -10.48 4.63
C LEU A 354 9.66 -11.48 4.76
N LEU A 355 9.43 -12.77 4.50
CA LEU A 355 10.45 -13.80 4.57
C LEU A 355 11.54 -13.63 3.50
N ILE A 356 11.17 -13.40 2.23
CA ILE A 356 12.16 -13.15 1.15
C ILE A 356 12.88 -11.82 1.34
N SER A 357 12.23 -10.79 1.87
CA SER A 357 12.92 -9.52 2.16
C SER A 357 13.80 -9.56 3.41
N ILE A 358 13.53 -10.45 4.36
CA ILE A 358 14.41 -10.77 5.48
C ILE A 358 15.61 -11.61 5.00
N LEU A 359 15.39 -12.57 4.09
CA LEU A 359 16.42 -13.48 3.57
C LEU A 359 17.28 -12.86 2.45
N SER A 360 16.75 -11.90 1.68
CA SER A 360 17.52 -11.10 0.74
C SER A 360 18.00 -9.82 1.43
N VAL A 361 19.18 -9.88 2.06
CA VAL A 361 20.08 -8.77 2.44
C VAL A 361 19.43 -7.36 2.48
N HIS A 362 19.28 -6.81 3.69
CA HIS A 362 19.04 -5.39 3.99
C HIS A 362 17.94 -4.69 3.16
N GLN A 363 16.68 -4.81 3.56
CA GLN A 363 15.79 -3.64 3.73
C GLN A 363 14.40 -4.08 4.19
N SER A 364 13.96 -3.50 5.30
CA SER A 364 12.63 -3.65 5.87
C SER A 364 11.56 -3.24 4.85
N PHE A 365 10.78 -4.21 4.37
CA PHE A 365 9.57 -3.96 3.58
C PHE A 365 8.45 -3.51 4.49
N HIS A 366 8.51 -2.27 4.96
CA HIS A 366 7.32 -1.52 5.31
C HIS A 366 7.70 -0.04 5.41
N PHE A 367 6.97 0.80 4.68
CA PHE A 367 6.97 2.26 4.81
C PHE A 367 8.36 2.92 4.70
N ILE A 368 8.78 3.27 3.48
CA ILE A 368 9.96 4.12 3.30
C ILE A 368 9.50 5.58 3.12
N CYS A 369 9.48 6.35 4.20
CA CYS A 369 9.52 7.82 4.11
C CYS A 369 10.91 8.21 3.63
N THR A 370 11.03 8.70 2.39
CA THR A 370 12.32 9.17 1.89
C THR A 370 12.28 10.69 1.74
N LEU A 371 13.15 11.38 2.48
CA LEU A 371 13.43 12.81 2.26
C LEU A 371 14.41 12.94 1.11
N LYS A 372 14.04 13.70 0.07
CA LYS A 372 14.96 14.04 -1.01
C LYS A 372 15.63 15.38 -0.68
N THR A 373 16.62 15.38 0.19
CA THR A 373 17.53 16.53 0.32
C THR A 373 18.60 16.42 -0.76
N THR A 374 18.58 17.36 -1.70
CA THR A 374 19.75 17.65 -2.53
C THR A 374 20.87 18.15 -1.62
N ASN A 375 21.98 17.42 -1.60
CA ASN A 375 23.25 17.71 -0.89
C ASN A 375 23.17 17.80 0.64
N LEU A 376 23.49 16.68 1.32
CA LEU A 376 24.60 16.55 2.29
C LEU A 376 24.42 15.22 3.05
N CYS A 377 25.49 14.43 3.11
CA CYS A 377 25.67 13.40 4.13
C CYS A 377 25.45 14.03 5.51
N ALA A 378 24.55 13.47 6.31
CA ALA A 378 24.56 13.66 7.75
C ALA A 378 24.16 12.33 8.41
N LEU A 379 25.17 11.53 8.77
CA LEU A 379 25.08 10.64 9.92
C LEU A 379 24.70 11.51 11.13
N MET A 380 23.51 11.35 11.69
CA MET A 380 23.30 11.72 13.08
C MET A 380 23.93 10.62 13.94
N ARG A 381 25.25 10.74 14.18
CA ARG A 381 25.85 10.31 15.44
C ARG A 381 25.29 11.24 16.51
N ILE A 382 24.50 10.71 17.43
CA ILE A 382 24.26 11.39 18.69
C ILE A 382 25.31 10.81 19.65
N ASN A 383 26.31 11.63 19.93
CA ASN A 383 27.18 11.48 21.09
C ASN A 383 26.43 11.96 22.33
N LEU A 384 26.77 11.32 23.46
CA LEU A 384 26.26 11.42 24.83
C LEU A 384 24.98 10.64 25.10
#